data_AF-A0A7C4MZD9-F1
#
_entry.id   AF-A0A7C4MZD9-F1
#
_cell.length_a   1.000
_cell.length_b   1.000
_cell.length_c   1.000
_cell.angle_alpha   90.00
_cell.angle_beta   90.00
_cell.angle_gamma   90.00
#
_symmetry.space_group_name_H-M   'P 1'
#
loop_
_entity.id
_entity.type
_entity.pdbx_description
1 polymer ?
#
loop_
_entity_poly.entity_id
_entity_poly.type
_entity_poly.pdbx_seq_one_letter_code
_entity_poly.pdbx_strand_id
1 'polypeptide(L)'
;MIKREHIKKAIDAIARNRPEIGYSLDQMLGMGVIDIAPSVEEGLEGDNFFFFFEGEKVLVNRVLFFNEGTVPIEQGLIIKYGELVKKQDLQQEVRSIHFKEASGEIRKAGLKLAVTYEIDYAISRLRRELEEGPASSESRRARISALVASLEAMKQDARPIVSSEEEGPPGFFYKGVVDLNTPAYFMKFPICMDSLMQVADMNVEFFHVRFILNCLIRGLENNLMACTAGESLVGLLYLALREQLFKKDLEIKYLATLRGKTWDPKGLAPKPLKGVGTFLVAGVWMLWKNEIPSLKEIVLDAEVGARRFYEAVGFESRGLSGYVLKAPKGYLLRAILTMTHYCKTLRQEVVEELVERIIREVKGLRKRAKSEEALSRRRATILAVQECLRPEARPEFSKAASMALLKYQKKIPESLEILTGHLPKEPVEHAAGSYR
;
A
#
# COMPACT_ATOMS: atom_id res chain seq x y z
N MET A 1 -11.59 -4.29 -22.12
CA MET A 1 -10.49 -4.40 -23.09
C MET A 1 -10.08 -3.02 -23.54
N ILE A 2 -8.79 -2.76 -23.68
CA ILE A 2 -8.25 -1.53 -24.27
C ILE A 2 -8.46 -1.59 -25.79
N LYS A 3 -8.98 -0.52 -26.37
CA LYS A 3 -9.15 -0.36 -27.82
C LYS A 3 -8.16 0.66 -28.34
N ARG A 4 -7.91 0.63 -29.65
CA ARG A 4 -7.04 1.61 -30.30
C ARG A 4 -7.51 3.05 -30.08
N GLU A 5 -8.83 3.28 -30.02
CA GLU A 5 -9.37 4.61 -29.71
C GLU A 5 -9.05 5.07 -28.27
N HIS A 6 -8.92 4.14 -27.31
CA HIS A 6 -8.51 4.50 -25.94
C HIS A 6 -7.06 4.95 -25.90
N ILE A 7 -6.18 4.27 -26.64
CA ILE A 7 -4.76 4.67 -26.77
C ILE A 7 -4.67 6.04 -27.47
N LYS A 8 -5.40 6.24 -28.57
CA LYS A 8 -5.42 7.53 -29.27
C LYS A 8 -5.89 8.68 -28.37
N LYS A 9 -6.98 8.47 -27.61
CA LYS A 9 -7.46 9.46 -26.62
C LYS A 9 -6.42 9.77 -25.54
N ALA A 10 -5.67 8.77 -25.08
CA ALA A 10 -4.56 8.98 -24.14
C ALA A 10 -3.45 9.83 -24.77
N ILE A 11 -3.04 9.53 -26.00
CA ILE A 11 -2.04 10.31 -26.74
C ILE A 11 -2.48 11.75 -26.95
N ASP A 12 -3.74 11.98 -27.32
CA ASP A 12 -4.28 13.33 -27.50
C ASP A 12 -4.34 14.10 -26.16
N ALA A 13 -4.58 13.40 -25.04
CA ALA A 13 -4.48 13.99 -23.70
C ALA A 13 -3.04 14.39 -23.34
N ILE A 14 -2.05 13.56 -23.69
CA ILE A 14 -0.63 13.87 -23.52
C ILE A 14 -0.22 15.07 -24.37
N ALA A 15 -0.61 15.08 -25.65
CA ALA A 15 -0.27 16.12 -26.61
C ALA A 15 -0.70 17.53 -26.18
N ARG A 16 -1.81 17.64 -25.43
CA ARG A 16 -2.30 18.92 -24.88
C ARG A 16 -1.33 19.58 -23.88
N ASN A 17 -0.50 18.80 -23.20
CA ASN A 17 0.45 19.31 -22.20
C ASN A 17 1.91 19.16 -22.65
N ARG A 18 2.21 18.12 -23.44
CA ARG A 18 3.53 17.84 -24.01
C ARG A 18 3.37 17.48 -25.50
N PRO A 19 3.27 18.50 -26.40
CA PRO A 19 3.02 18.28 -27.82
C PRO A 19 4.06 17.39 -28.49
N GLU A 20 5.34 17.55 -28.13
CA GLU A 20 6.45 16.77 -28.69
C GLU A 20 6.29 15.27 -28.39
N ILE A 21 6.05 14.90 -27.13
CA ILE A 21 5.80 13.51 -26.72
C ILE A 21 4.54 12.98 -27.41
N GLY A 22 3.47 13.77 -27.43
CA GLY A 22 2.22 13.39 -28.08
C GLY A 22 2.39 13.08 -29.57
N TYR A 23 3.14 13.92 -30.29
CA TYR A 23 3.45 13.71 -31.71
C TYR A 23 4.23 12.41 -31.93
N SER A 24 5.30 12.17 -31.16
CA SER A 24 6.08 10.94 -31.28
C SER A 24 5.25 9.69 -30.99
N LEU A 25 4.44 9.71 -29.92
CA LEU A 25 3.55 8.59 -29.59
C LEU A 25 2.51 8.34 -30.69
N ASP A 26 1.98 9.39 -31.32
CA ASP A 26 1.02 9.25 -32.42
C ASP A 26 1.64 8.61 -33.65
N GLN A 27 2.88 8.99 -34.01
CA GLN A 27 3.64 8.34 -35.06
C GLN A 27 3.90 6.87 -34.75
N MET A 28 4.32 6.56 -33.51
CA MET A 28 4.56 5.19 -33.07
C MET A 28 3.29 4.32 -33.12
N LEU A 29 2.13 4.89 -32.76
CA LEU A 29 0.84 4.23 -32.92
C LEU A 29 0.54 3.98 -34.41
N GLY A 30 0.74 4.98 -35.27
CA GLY A 30 0.56 4.87 -36.72
C GLY A 30 1.45 3.81 -37.39
N MET A 31 2.67 3.62 -36.88
CA MET A 31 3.65 2.63 -37.35
C MET A 31 3.45 1.22 -36.76
N GLY A 32 2.50 1.03 -35.83
CA GLY A 32 2.28 -0.26 -35.17
C GLY A 32 3.31 -0.62 -34.10
N VAL A 33 4.14 0.34 -33.67
CA VAL A 33 5.08 0.16 -32.54
C VAL A 33 4.30 0.11 -31.21
N ILE A 34 3.20 0.84 -31.15
CA ILE A 34 2.20 0.76 -30.08
C ILE A 34 0.97 0.06 -30.65
N ASP A 35 0.52 -1.00 -30.00
CA ASP A 35 -0.61 -1.78 -30.49
C ASP A 35 -1.49 -2.36 -29.38
N ILE A 36 -2.66 -2.88 -29.74
CA ILE A 36 -3.60 -3.53 -28.81
C ILE A 36 -3.40 -5.05 -28.80
N ALA A 37 -3.96 -5.71 -27.79
CA ALA A 37 -4.06 -7.17 -27.81
C ALA A 37 -4.95 -7.65 -28.99
N PRO A 38 -4.62 -8.79 -29.64
CA PRO A 38 -5.34 -9.27 -30.82
C PRO A 38 -6.80 -9.66 -30.52
N SER A 39 -7.09 -10.09 -29.29
CA SER A 39 -8.42 -10.53 -28.87
C SER A 39 -8.75 -10.18 -27.42
N VAL A 40 -10.04 -10.27 -27.05
CA VAL A 40 -10.55 -9.97 -25.70
C VAL A 40 -10.05 -10.97 -24.65
N GLU A 41 -9.93 -12.24 -25.04
CA GLU A 41 -9.46 -13.33 -24.18
C GLU A 41 -7.93 -13.27 -23.97
N GLU A 42 -7.20 -12.79 -24.98
CA GLU A 42 -5.76 -12.57 -24.88
C GLU A 42 -5.40 -11.24 -24.21
N GLY A 43 -6.30 -10.25 -24.20
CA GLY A 43 -6.07 -8.89 -23.67
C GLY A 43 -6.21 -8.74 -22.14
N LEU A 44 -6.22 -9.86 -21.41
CA LEU A 44 -6.29 -9.93 -19.96
C LEU A 44 -5.07 -10.68 -19.41
N GLU A 45 -4.42 -10.10 -18.40
CA GLU A 45 -3.37 -10.77 -17.64
C GLU A 45 -3.69 -10.65 -16.14
N GLY A 46 -4.30 -11.72 -15.61
CA GLY A 46 -4.92 -11.70 -14.29
C GLY A 46 -6.07 -10.68 -14.23
N ASP A 47 -5.97 -9.73 -13.29
CA ASP A 47 -6.95 -8.66 -13.11
C ASP A 47 -6.67 -7.40 -13.97
N ASN A 48 -5.63 -7.42 -14.82
CA ASN A 48 -5.20 -6.25 -15.60
C ASN A 48 -5.58 -6.37 -17.08
N PHE A 49 -5.89 -5.23 -17.70
CA PHE A 49 -5.80 -5.11 -19.16
C PHE A 49 -4.34 -4.86 -19.57
N PHE A 50 -4.03 -4.97 -20.85
CA PHE A 50 -2.73 -4.51 -21.36
C PHE A 50 -2.82 -4.01 -22.81
N PHE A 51 -1.77 -3.32 -23.23
CA PHE A 51 -1.46 -3.00 -24.62
C PHE A 51 0.03 -3.28 -24.87
N PHE A 52 0.48 -3.21 -26.11
CA PHE A 52 1.87 -3.44 -26.49
C PHE A 52 2.60 -2.13 -26.79
N PHE A 53 3.86 -2.06 -26.38
CA PHE A 53 4.80 -0.98 -26.72
C PHE A 53 6.14 -1.63 -27.06
N GLU A 54 6.61 -1.49 -28.31
CA GLU A 54 7.80 -2.21 -28.82
C GLU A 54 7.72 -3.74 -28.59
N GLY A 55 6.52 -4.31 -28.71
CA GLY A 55 6.28 -5.74 -28.47
C GLY A 55 6.25 -6.15 -26.98
N GLU A 56 6.50 -5.22 -26.06
CA GLU A 56 6.37 -5.47 -24.61
C GLU A 56 4.97 -5.18 -24.10
N LYS A 57 4.47 -6.03 -23.21
CA LYS A 57 3.18 -5.80 -22.54
C LYS A 57 3.29 -4.66 -21.53
N VAL A 58 2.36 -3.71 -21.64
CA VAL A 58 2.14 -2.64 -20.68
C VAL A 58 0.85 -2.91 -19.94
N LEU A 59 0.97 -3.32 -18.69
CA LEU A 59 -0.20 -3.63 -17.85
C LEU A 59 -0.93 -2.35 -17.44
N VAL A 60 -2.25 -2.42 -17.46
CA VAL A 60 -3.17 -1.34 -17.09
C VAL A 60 -4.16 -1.91 -16.08
N ASN A 61 -4.11 -1.40 -14.85
CA ASN A 61 -5.01 -1.83 -13.80
C ASN A 61 -6.48 -1.60 -14.21
N ARG A 62 -7.29 -2.66 -14.18
CA ARG A 62 -8.67 -2.63 -14.63
C ARG A 62 -9.55 -1.71 -13.78
N VAL A 63 -9.35 -1.71 -12.47
CA VAL A 63 -10.11 -0.87 -11.53
C VAL A 63 -9.80 0.61 -11.81
N LEU A 64 -8.51 0.95 -11.99
CA LEU A 64 -8.11 2.31 -12.39
C LEU A 64 -8.69 2.70 -13.75
N PHE A 65 -8.66 1.82 -14.74
CA PHE A 65 -9.19 2.11 -16.06
C PHE A 65 -10.69 2.39 -16.04
N PHE A 66 -11.47 1.64 -15.25
CA PHE A 66 -12.91 1.89 -15.13
C PHE A 66 -13.24 3.18 -14.37
N ASN A 67 -12.44 3.54 -13.37
CA ASN A 67 -12.71 4.71 -12.54
C ASN A 67 -12.18 6.02 -13.16
N GLU A 68 -11.02 5.96 -13.83
CA GLU A 68 -10.29 7.13 -14.30
C GLU A 68 -10.20 7.21 -15.84
N GLY A 69 -10.72 6.20 -16.57
CA GLY A 69 -10.69 6.17 -18.03
C GLY A 69 -9.29 5.94 -18.58
N THR A 70 -8.77 6.85 -19.41
CA THR A 70 -7.49 6.69 -20.13
C THR A 70 -6.25 7.01 -19.31
N VAL A 71 -6.39 7.55 -18.09
CA VAL A 71 -5.26 7.97 -17.24
C VAL A 71 -4.20 6.87 -17.03
N PRO A 72 -4.54 5.61 -16.68
CA PRO A 72 -3.52 4.58 -16.53
C PRO A 72 -2.85 4.19 -17.87
N ILE A 73 -3.49 4.44 -19.02
CA ILE A 73 -2.87 4.29 -20.35
C ILE A 73 -1.89 5.44 -20.59
N GLU A 74 -2.26 6.69 -20.26
CA GLU A 74 -1.36 7.84 -20.33
C GLU A 74 -0.08 7.59 -19.53
N GLN A 75 -0.20 7.12 -18.29
CA GLN A 75 0.93 6.79 -17.42
C GLN A 75 1.81 5.70 -18.06
N GLY A 76 1.22 4.60 -18.54
CA GLY A 76 1.97 3.52 -19.19
C GLY A 76 2.73 3.97 -20.44
N LEU A 77 2.11 4.81 -21.28
CA LEU A 77 2.71 5.38 -22.48
C LEU A 77 3.91 6.28 -22.15
N ILE A 78 3.77 7.17 -21.16
CA ILE A 78 4.85 8.10 -20.79
C ILE A 78 6.02 7.35 -20.16
N ILE A 79 5.74 6.35 -19.32
CA ILE A 79 6.81 5.51 -18.74
C ILE A 79 7.59 4.84 -19.87
N LYS A 80 6.92 4.17 -20.81
CA LYS A 80 7.57 3.46 -21.91
C LYS A 80 8.30 4.39 -22.87
N TYR A 81 7.76 5.57 -23.14
CA TYR A 81 8.45 6.59 -23.93
C TYR A 81 9.74 7.05 -23.25
N GLY A 82 9.72 7.32 -21.93
CA GLY A 82 10.92 7.69 -21.18
C GLY A 82 11.96 6.57 -21.10
N GLU A 83 11.51 5.31 -21.01
CA GLU A 83 12.37 4.13 -21.13
C GLU A 83 13.05 4.06 -22.50
N LEU A 84 12.30 4.27 -23.59
CA LEU A 84 12.81 4.25 -24.95
C LEU A 84 13.87 5.35 -25.17
N VAL A 85 13.60 6.58 -24.76
CA VAL A 85 14.57 7.70 -24.88
C VAL A 85 15.86 7.36 -24.14
N LYS A 86 15.78 6.90 -22.89
CA LYS A 86 16.97 6.55 -22.11
C LYS A 86 17.72 5.36 -22.71
N LYS A 87 17.01 4.37 -23.28
CA LYS A 87 17.61 3.23 -23.98
C LYS A 87 18.40 3.69 -25.21
N GLN A 88 17.90 4.67 -25.96
CA GLN A 88 18.62 5.26 -27.10
C GLN A 88 19.85 6.06 -26.65
N ASP A 89 19.74 6.85 -25.58
CA ASP A 89 20.87 7.61 -25.01
C ASP A 89 22.02 6.67 -24.59
N LEU A 90 21.69 5.57 -23.90
CA LEU A 90 22.67 4.58 -23.44
C LEU A 90 23.31 3.79 -24.59
N GLN A 91 22.62 3.63 -25.73
CA GLN A 91 23.20 3.02 -26.93
C GLN A 91 24.19 3.94 -27.66
N GLN A 92 24.02 5.26 -27.52
CA GLN A 92 24.91 6.26 -28.10
C GLN A 92 26.15 6.51 -27.21
N GLU A 93 26.03 6.34 -25.90
CA GLU A 93 27.17 6.35 -24.99
C GLU A 93 28.04 5.09 -25.17
N VAL A 94 29.25 5.23 -25.71
CA VAL A 94 30.26 4.15 -25.79
C VAL A 94 30.79 3.83 -24.38
N ARG A 95 29.98 3.19 -23.54
CA ARG A 95 30.35 2.74 -22.19
C ARG A 95 30.06 1.25 -22.02
N SER A 96 30.96 0.55 -21.35
CA SER A 96 30.72 -0.82 -20.87
C SER A 96 29.78 -0.77 -19.67
N ILE A 97 28.47 -0.70 -19.89
CA ILE A 97 27.47 -0.68 -18.82
C ILE A 97 27.04 -2.11 -18.50
N HIS A 98 27.00 -2.47 -17.21
CA HIS A 98 26.43 -3.74 -16.79
C HIS A 98 24.93 -3.76 -17.10
N PHE A 99 24.46 -4.80 -17.80
CA PHE A 99 23.07 -4.92 -18.29
C PHE A 99 22.00 -4.66 -17.22
N LYS A 100 22.24 -5.07 -15.96
CA LYS A 100 21.31 -4.84 -14.85
C LYS A 100 21.22 -3.38 -14.43
N GLU A 101 22.35 -2.68 -14.36
CA GLU A 101 22.40 -1.26 -14.02
C GLU A 101 21.72 -0.43 -15.12
N ALA A 102 21.95 -0.78 -16.39
CA ALA A 102 21.26 -0.17 -17.53
C ALA A 102 19.73 -0.34 -17.45
N SER A 103 19.24 -1.57 -17.18
CA SER A 103 17.80 -1.81 -17.04
C SER A 103 17.18 -1.03 -15.88
N GLY A 104 17.93 -0.87 -14.78
CA GLY A 104 17.58 0.03 -13.70
C GLY A 104 17.40 1.45 -14.23
N GLU A 105 18.48 2.06 -14.71
CA GLU A 105 18.46 3.45 -15.17
C GLU A 105 17.35 3.76 -16.19
N ILE A 106 17.11 2.84 -17.14
CA ILE A 106 16.04 2.95 -18.14
C ILE A 106 14.66 3.06 -17.47
N ARG A 107 14.32 2.13 -16.59
CA ARG A 107 13.02 2.14 -15.90
C ARG A 107 12.90 3.34 -14.94
N LYS A 108 13.99 3.74 -14.28
CA LYS A 108 14.03 4.97 -13.47
C LYS A 108 13.69 6.21 -14.30
N ALA A 109 14.25 6.31 -15.49
CA ALA A 109 14.00 7.44 -16.39
C ALA A 109 12.54 7.50 -16.85
N GLY A 110 11.95 6.35 -17.21
CA GLY A 110 10.53 6.24 -17.53
C GLY A 110 9.62 6.69 -16.38
N LEU A 111 9.84 6.15 -15.18
CA LEU A 111 9.08 6.52 -13.98
C LEU A 111 9.22 8.01 -13.65
N LYS A 112 10.45 8.55 -13.69
CA LYS A 112 10.72 9.97 -13.44
C LYS A 112 10.02 10.87 -14.45
N LEU A 113 10.02 10.50 -15.73
CA LEU A 113 9.32 11.25 -16.77
C LEU A 113 7.80 11.27 -16.52
N ALA A 114 7.21 10.14 -16.16
CA ALA A 114 5.79 10.06 -15.86
C ALA A 114 5.39 10.91 -14.65
N VAL A 115 6.16 10.87 -13.57
CA VAL A 115 5.91 11.71 -12.40
C VAL A 115 6.06 13.19 -12.73
N THR A 116 7.12 13.56 -13.45
CA THR A 116 7.35 14.94 -13.88
C THR A 116 6.19 15.45 -14.74
N TYR A 117 5.73 14.64 -15.70
CA TYR A 117 4.56 14.95 -16.53
C TYR A 117 3.31 15.21 -15.69
N GLU A 118 3.01 14.35 -14.70
CA GLU A 118 1.84 14.52 -13.84
C GLU A 118 1.94 15.76 -12.94
N ILE A 119 3.15 16.08 -12.46
CA ILE A 119 3.41 17.33 -11.73
C ILE A 119 3.16 18.55 -12.63
N ASP A 120 3.69 18.54 -13.86
CA ASP A 120 3.50 19.65 -14.80
C ASP A 120 2.03 19.80 -15.21
N TYR A 121 1.32 18.68 -15.37
CA TYR A 121 -0.13 18.66 -15.61
C TYR A 121 -0.90 19.30 -14.44
N ALA A 122 -0.56 18.93 -13.20
CA ALA A 122 -1.14 19.50 -12.00
C ALA A 122 -0.87 21.01 -11.89
N ILE A 123 0.38 21.45 -12.13
CA ILE A 123 0.78 22.86 -12.15
C ILE A 123 -0.01 23.63 -13.20
N SER A 124 -0.11 23.10 -14.41
CA SER A 124 -0.85 23.74 -15.52
C SER A 124 -2.32 23.93 -15.16
N ARG A 125 -2.94 22.94 -14.50
CA ARG A 125 -4.32 23.06 -14.01
C ARG A 125 -4.47 24.15 -12.95
N LEU A 126 -3.54 24.23 -12.00
CA LEU A 126 -3.54 25.25 -10.95
C LEU A 126 -3.32 26.66 -11.51
N ARG A 127 -2.45 26.82 -12.52
CA ARG A 127 -2.21 28.11 -13.20
C ARG A 127 -3.46 28.58 -13.94
N ARG A 128 -4.14 27.70 -14.68
CA ARG A 128 -5.45 28.03 -15.30
C ARG A 128 -6.49 28.45 -14.25
N GLU A 129 -6.54 27.80 -13.09
CA GLU A 129 -7.46 28.20 -12.01
C GLU A 129 -7.18 29.61 -11.49
N LEU A 130 -5.91 30.05 -11.48
CA LEU A 130 -5.54 31.43 -11.12
C LEU A 130 -5.95 32.44 -12.20
N GLU A 131 -5.87 32.05 -13.47
CA GLU A 131 -6.19 32.90 -14.63
C GLU A 131 -7.70 33.03 -14.87
N GLU A 132 -8.45 31.93 -14.74
CA GLU A 132 -9.88 31.84 -15.07
C GLU A 132 -10.81 32.06 -13.86
N GLY A 133 -10.27 32.05 -12.63
CA GLY A 133 -11.06 32.13 -11.40
C GLY A 133 -11.61 33.53 -11.10
N PRO A 134 -12.94 33.71 -10.90
CA PRO A 134 -13.51 35.00 -10.51
C PRO A 134 -13.02 35.37 -9.10
N ALA A 135 -12.44 36.56 -8.94
CA ALA A 135 -12.07 37.19 -7.66
C ALA A 135 -11.74 36.21 -6.53
N SER A 136 -10.84 35.25 -6.77
CA SER A 136 -10.38 34.33 -5.73
C SER A 136 -9.71 35.17 -4.63
N SER A 137 -10.11 34.98 -3.36
CA SER A 137 -9.51 35.70 -2.24
C SER A 137 -7.97 35.63 -2.31
N GLU A 138 -7.30 36.70 -1.90
CA GLU A 138 -5.84 36.79 -1.90
C GLU A 138 -5.20 35.59 -1.19
N SER A 139 -5.84 35.11 -0.11
CA SER A 139 -5.49 33.88 0.59
C SER A 139 -5.50 32.63 -0.30
N ARG A 140 -6.52 32.45 -1.16
CA ARG A 140 -6.59 31.31 -2.09
C ARG A 140 -5.49 31.40 -3.15
N ARG A 141 -5.22 32.59 -3.68
CA ARG A 141 -4.13 32.81 -4.65
C ARG A 141 -2.77 32.49 -4.03
N ALA A 142 -2.50 33.01 -2.84
CA ALA A 142 -1.27 32.73 -2.10
C ALA A 142 -1.09 31.22 -1.86
N ARG A 143 -2.16 30.52 -1.46
CA ARG A 143 -2.14 29.05 -1.28
C ARG A 143 -1.82 28.31 -2.57
N ILE A 144 -2.46 28.67 -3.69
CA ILE A 144 -2.21 28.02 -4.98
C ILE A 144 -0.77 28.29 -5.44
N SER A 145 -0.28 29.53 -5.33
CA SER A 145 1.10 29.88 -5.69
C SER A 145 2.13 29.12 -4.85
N ALA A 146 1.92 29.00 -3.53
CA ALA A 146 2.78 28.21 -2.65
C ALA A 146 2.78 26.72 -3.04
N LEU A 147 1.62 26.18 -3.40
CA LEU A 147 1.51 24.80 -3.87
C LEU A 147 2.23 24.58 -5.21
N VAL A 148 2.09 25.49 -6.17
CA VAL A 148 2.84 25.44 -7.43
C VAL A 148 4.34 25.45 -7.17
N ALA A 149 4.83 26.34 -6.31
CA ALA A 149 6.24 26.39 -5.94
C ALA A 149 6.72 25.08 -5.28
N SER A 150 5.90 24.49 -4.40
CA SER A 150 6.21 23.20 -3.77
C SER A 150 6.27 22.05 -4.79
N LEU A 151 5.34 22.00 -5.74
CA LEU A 151 5.34 21.01 -6.83
C LEU A 151 6.54 21.18 -7.76
N GLU A 152 6.93 22.41 -8.10
CA GLU A 152 8.14 22.71 -8.88
C GLU A 152 9.40 22.23 -8.14
N ALA A 153 9.51 22.53 -6.84
CA ALA A 153 10.65 22.10 -6.02
C ALA A 153 10.74 20.56 -5.93
N MET A 154 9.61 19.87 -5.87
CA MET A 154 9.55 18.41 -5.80
C MET A 154 10.19 17.73 -7.01
N LYS A 155 10.17 18.36 -8.20
CA LYS A 155 10.83 17.82 -9.40
C LYS A 155 12.35 17.65 -9.24
N GLN A 156 12.94 18.43 -8.34
CA GLN A 156 14.38 18.41 -8.03
C GLN A 156 14.71 17.62 -6.75
N ASP A 157 13.70 17.14 -6.02
CA ASP A 157 13.93 16.38 -4.79
C ASP A 157 14.38 14.95 -5.12
N ALA A 158 15.67 14.68 -4.94
CA ALA A 158 16.27 13.36 -5.15
C ALA A 158 16.43 12.55 -3.86
N ARG A 159 15.86 13.00 -2.74
CA ARG A 159 16.04 12.32 -1.45
C ARG A 159 15.25 11.00 -1.43
N PRO A 160 15.85 9.91 -0.92
CA PRO A 160 15.14 8.64 -0.74
C PRO A 160 14.08 8.75 0.36
N ILE A 161 13.18 7.77 0.43
CA ILE A 161 12.27 7.62 1.57
C ILE A 161 13.09 7.29 2.81
N VAL A 162 13.30 8.30 3.66
CA VAL A 162 14.03 8.12 4.92
C VAL A 162 13.07 7.66 6.01
N SER A 163 13.13 6.38 6.35
CA SER A 163 12.60 5.83 7.60
C SER A 163 13.68 5.94 8.69
N SER A 164 14.12 7.16 9.04
CA SER A 164 15.20 7.35 10.02
C SER A 164 14.71 7.08 11.45
N GLU A 165 15.51 6.32 12.19
CA GLU A 165 15.40 6.17 13.65
C GLU A 165 16.34 7.14 14.40
N GLU A 166 17.20 7.88 13.68
CA GLU A 166 18.18 8.81 14.24
C GLU A 166 17.70 10.28 14.17
N GLU A 167 17.85 10.93 15.33
CA GLU A 167 17.65 12.34 15.70
C GLU A 167 16.51 13.12 15.00
N GLY A 168 15.32 13.02 15.61
CA GLY A 168 14.13 13.83 15.29
C GLY A 168 12.85 13.12 15.77
N PRO A 169 11.68 13.79 15.75
CA PRO A 169 10.41 13.07 15.88
C PRO A 169 10.30 12.06 14.72
N PRO A 170 9.98 10.79 14.99
CA PRO A 170 9.97 9.76 13.96
C PRO A 170 9.01 10.15 12.84
N GLY A 171 9.46 10.01 11.58
CA GLY A 171 8.62 10.25 10.39
C GLY A 171 7.46 9.26 10.24
N PHE A 172 7.26 8.36 11.22
CA PHE A 172 6.25 7.32 11.24
C PHE A 172 5.43 7.36 12.54
N PHE A 173 4.21 6.83 12.49
CA PHE A 173 3.32 6.70 13.64
C PHE A 173 3.61 5.42 14.44
N TYR A 174 3.70 4.29 13.74
CA TYR A 174 3.92 2.99 14.37
C TYR A 174 4.95 2.15 13.61
N LYS A 175 5.79 1.44 14.35
CA LYS A 175 6.75 0.45 13.83
C LYS A 175 6.26 -0.95 14.18
N GLY A 176 6.43 -1.90 13.28
CA GLY A 176 6.16 -3.31 13.56
C GLY A 176 6.88 -4.20 12.55
N VAL A 177 6.27 -5.36 12.24
CA VAL A 177 6.85 -6.32 11.29
C VAL A 177 5.81 -6.79 10.28
N VAL A 178 6.26 -7.03 9.07
CA VAL A 178 5.54 -7.76 8.00
C VAL A 178 6.32 -9.02 7.62
N ASP A 179 5.65 -9.91 6.89
CA ASP A 179 6.15 -11.26 6.60
C ASP A 179 6.55 -12.01 7.88
N LEU A 180 7.75 -12.59 7.94
CA LEU A 180 8.23 -13.27 9.15
C LEU A 180 8.84 -12.29 10.15
N ASN A 181 9.76 -11.42 9.71
CA ASN A 181 10.54 -10.53 10.58
C ASN A 181 10.99 -9.24 9.87
N THR A 182 10.36 -8.85 8.75
CA THR A 182 10.77 -7.64 8.03
C THR A 182 10.24 -6.40 8.74
N PRO A 183 11.10 -5.48 9.24
CA PRO A 183 10.63 -4.25 9.86
C PRO A 183 9.78 -3.43 8.88
N ALA A 184 8.67 -2.91 9.38
CA ALA A 184 7.78 -2.07 8.61
C ALA A 184 7.29 -0.88 9.43
N TYR A 185 7.00 0.21 8.74
CA TYR A 185 6.58 1.47 9.35
C TYR A 185 5.22 1.90 8.77
N PHE A 186 4.29 2.25 9.66
CA PHE A 186 3.02 2.88 9.34
C PHE A 186 3.18 4.39 9.48
N MET A 187 3.05 5.13 8.39
CA MET A 187 3.33 6.56 8.34
C MET A 187 2.39 7.30 7.39
N LYS A 188 2.38 8.64 7.44
CA LYS A 188 1.80 9.44 6.35
C LYS A 188 2.55 9.14 5.06
N PHE A 189 1.86 9.20 3.92
CA PHE A 189 2.50 9.03 2.64
C PHE A 189 3.63 10.08 2.46
N PRO A 190 4.88 9.66 2.22
CA PRO A 190 6.00 10.59 2.05
C PRO A 190 5.89 11.28 0.69
N ILE A 191 5.48 12.54 0.65
CA ILE A 191 5.34 13.29 -0.61
C ILE A 191 6.71 13.76 -1.09
N CYS A 192 7.36 12.94 -1.91
CA CYS A 192 8.58 13.27 -2.63
C CYS A 192 8.61 12.55 -4.00
N MET A 193 9.58 12.90 -4.85
CA MET A 193 9.74 12.28 -6.17
C MET A 193 9.86 10.75 -6.08
N ASP A 194 10.69 10.24 -5.17
CA ASP A 194 10.93 8.81 -5.04
C ASP A 194 9.63 8.03 -4.73
N SER A 195 8.84 8.49 -3.76
CA SER A 195 7.55 7.89 -3.43
C SER A 195 6.55 7.93 -4.57
N LEU A 196 6.49 9.04 -5.33
CA LEU A 196 5.59 9.14 -6.48
C LEU A 196 6.04 8.21 -7.61
N MET A 197 7.35 8.05 -7.82
CA MET A 197 7.89 7.10 -8.80
C MET A 197 7.56 5.67 -8.39
N GLN A 198 7.67 5.34 -7.11
CA GLN A 198 7.23 4.05 -6.57
C GLN A 198 5.73 3.86 -6.81
N VAL A 199 4.86 4.83 -6.52
CA VAL A 199 3.41 4.75 -6.82
C VAL A 199 3.16 4.51 -8.32
N ALA A 200 3.89 5.18 -9.20
CA ALA A 200 3.78 4.99 -10.65
C ALA A 200 4.15 3.57 -11.08
N ASP A 201 5.04 2.92 -10.34
CA ASP A 201 5.51 1.56 -10.60
C ASP A 201 4.61 0.47 -9.99
N MET A 202 4.05 0.71 -8.80
CA MET A 202 3.26 -0.28 -8.04
C MET A 202 2.03 -0.82 -8.80
N ASN A 203 1.45 -0.01 -9.71
CA ASN A 203 0.23 -0.34 -10.48
C ASN A 203 -0.89 -1.00 -9.65
N VAL A 204 -1.07 -0.49 -8.43
CA VAL A 204 -2.08 -0.99 -7.49
C VAL A 204 -3.45 -0.37 -7.74
N GLU A 205 -4.50 -1.03 -7.25
CA GLU A 205 -5.87 -0.54 -7.34
C GLU A 205 -5.99 0.83 -6.63
N PHE A 206 -6.77 1.75 -7.23
CA PHE A 206 -7.09 3.10 -6.72
C PHE A 206 -5.95 4.14 -6.63
N PHE A 207 -4.71 3.71 -6.43
CA PHE A 207 -3.58 4.64 -6.25
C PHE A 207 -2.78 4.80 -7.54
N HIS A 208 -2.71 6.03 -8.03
CA HIS A 208 -1.84 6.46 -9.12
C HIS A 208 -1.34 7.88 -8.84
N VAL A 209 -0.31 8.34 -9.55
CA VAL A 209 0.36 9.63 -9.26
C VAL A 209 -0.64 10.79 -9.25
N ARG A 210 -1.52 10.85 -10.25
CA ARG A 210 -2.55 11.90 -10.36
C ARG A 210 -3.52 11.90 -9.17
N PHE A 211 -3.88 10.73 -8.62
CA PHE A 211 -4.69 10.65 -7.40
C PHE A 211 -3.97 11.25 -6.19
N ILE A 212 -2.69 10.92 -6.00
CA ILE A 212 -1.88 11.47 -4.90
C ILE A 212 -1.74 13.00 -5.02
N LEU A 213 -1.42 13.50 -6.21
CA LEU A 213 -1.33 14.94 -6.47
C LEU A 213 -2.66 15.65 -6.27
N ASN A 214 -3.78 15.03 -6.66
CA ASN A 214 -5.12 15.55 -6.39
C ASN A 214 -5.44 15.63 -4.89
N CYS A 215 -4.99 14.66 -4.10
CA CYS A 215 -5.13 14.72 -2.63
C CYS A 215 -4.37 15.91 -2.07
N LEU A 216 -3.11 16.11 -2.46
CA LEU A 216 -2.31 17.26 -2.03
C LEU A 216 -2.96 18.59 -2.43
N ILE A 217 -3.42 18.71 -3.68
CA ILE A 217 -4.10 19.92 -4.17
C ILE A 217 -5.34 20.26 -3.35
N ARG A 218 -6.08 19.24 -2.90
CA ARG A 218 -7.29 19.40 -2.10
C ARG A 218 -7.00 19.59 -0.60
N GLY A 219 -5.75 19.48 -0.14
CA GLY A 219 -5.40 19.50 1.28
C GLY A 219 -5.81 18.22 2.02
N LEU A 220 -5.81 17.09 1.31
CA LEU A 220 -6.19 15.77 1.80
C LEU A 220 -4.99 14.83 1.96
N GLU A 221 -3.77 15.35 1.98
CA GLU A 221 -2.55 14.56 2.15
C GLU A 221 -2.49 13.83 3.49
N ASN A 222 -3.09 14.39 4.55
CA ASN A 222 -3.18 13.76 5.86
C ASN A 222 -4.02 12.48 5.87
N ASN A 223 -4.80 12.25 4.82
CA ASN A 223 -5.61 11.04 4.65
C ASN A 223 -4.82 9.91 3.97
N LEU A 224 -3.67 10.20 3.37
CA LEU A 224 -2.82 9.22 2.71
C LEU A 224 -1.85 8.62 3.71
N MET A 225 -1.93 7.31 3.88
CA MET A 225 -1.05 6.51 4.73
C MET A 225 -0.30 5.49 3.89
N ALA A 226 0.89 5.12 4.36
CA ALA A 226 1.76 4.17 3.71
C ALA A 226 2.28 3.13 4.71
N CYS A 227 2.52 1.93 4.19
CA CYS A 227 3.40 0.93 4.80
C CYS A 227 4.72 0.95 4.04
N THR A 228 5.81 1.31 4.71
CA THR A 228 7.17 1.20 4.17
C THR A 228 7.90 0.02 4.79
N ALA A 229 8.76 -0.63 4.01
CA ALA A 229 9.72 -1.62 4.47
C ALA A 229 11.09 -1.25 3.90
N GLY A 230 11.99 -0.74 4.75
CA GLY A 230 13.18 -0.04 4.29
C GLY A 230 12.81 1.23 3.53
N GLU A 231 13.30 1.36 2.30
CA GLU A 231 13.02 2.48 1.39
C GLU A 231 11.84 2.20 0.44
N SER A 232 11.21 1.02 0.53
CA SER A 232 10.14 0.61 -0.39
C SER A 232 8.75 0.80 0.19
N LEU A 233 7.85 1.40 -0.60
CA LEU A 233 6.41 1.40 -0.37
C LEU A 233 5.85 0.02 -0.72
N VAL A 234 5.29 -0.66 0.29
CA VAL A 234 4.73 -2.00 0.13
C VAL A 234 3.22 -2.04 0.26
N GLY A 235 2.62 -0.94 0.73
CA GLY A 235 1.17 -0.77 0.75
C GLY A 235 0.75 0.68 0.98
N LEU A 236 -0.45 1.00 0.51
CA LEU A 236 -1.04 2.33 0.55
C LEU A 236 -2.46 2.26 1.09
N LEU A 237 -2.87 3.33 1.77
CA LEU A 237 -4.17 3.42 2.39
C LEU A 237 -4.68 4.86 2.31
N TYR A 238 -5.95 5.05 1.96
CA TYR A 238 -6.63 6.35 2.01
C TYR A 238 -7.75 6.31 3.03
N LEU A 239 -7.64 7.14 4.06
CA LEU A 239 -8.62 7.30 5.13
C LEU A 239 -9.63 8.40 4.80
N ALA A 240 -10.86 8.23 5.24
CA ALA A 240 -11.86 9.30 5.25
C ALA A 240 -12.58 9.34 6.59
N LEU A 241 -13.15 10.50 6.91
CA LEU A 241 -14.10 10.60 8.01
C LEU A 241 -15.50 10.46 7.44
N ARG A 242 -16.25 9.49 7.95
CA ARG A 242 -17.66 9.30 7.59
C ARG A 242 -18.51 9.88 8.71
N GLU A 243 -19.12 11.03 8.42
CA GLU A 243 -20.02 11.70 9.34
C GLU A 243 -21.47 11.22 9.12
N GLN A 244 -22.11 10.81 10.20
CA GLN A 244 -23.53 10.53 10.31
C GLN A 244 -24.09 11.43 11.42
N LEU A 245 -25.41 11.55 11.53
CA LEU A 245 -26.05 12.31 12.61
C LEU A 245 -25.49 11.86 13.97
N PHE A 246 -24.77 12.76 14.65
CA PHE A 246 -24.10 12.58 15.94
C PHE A 246 -22.95 11.54 16.01
N LYS A 247 -22.44 11.05 14.87
CA LYS A 247 -21.43 10.00 14.83
C LYS A 247 -20.36 10.27 13.77
N LYS A 248 -19.09 10.08 14.14
CA LYS A 248 -17.96 10.14 13.21
C LYS A 248 -17.23 8.81 13.25
N ASP A 249 -17.14 8.17 12.10
CA ASP A 249 -16.44 6.91 11.89
C ASP A 249 -15.16 7.14 11.09
N LEU A 250 -14.15 6.31 11.34
CA LEU A 250 -12.95 6.25 10.52
C LEU A 250 -13.18 5.26 9.38
N GLU A 251 -13.19 5.75 8.14
CA GLU A 251 -13.40 4.91 6.96
C GLU A 251 -12.06 4.58 6.29
N ILE A 252 -11.78 3.29 6.10
CA ILE A 252 -10.74 2.82 5.16
C ILE A 252 -11.38 2.80 3.79
N LYS A 253 -11.24 3.90 3.05
CA LYS A 253 -11.88 4.06 1.74
C LYS A 253 -11.16 3.28 0.65
N TYR A 254 -9.83 3.35 0.64
CA TYR A 254 -8.99 2.54 -0.25
C TYR A 254 -7.86 1.89 0.54
N LEU A 255 -7.59 0.62 0.27
CA LEU A 255 -6.45 -0.11 0.79
C LEU A 255 -5.89 -0.95 -0.34
N ALA A 256 -4.61 -0.77 -0.66
CA ALA A 256 -3.95 -1.56 -1.67
C ALA A 256 -2.58 -2.02 -1.18
N THR A 257 -2.23 -3.25 -1.51
CA THR A 257 -0.95 -3.87 -1.13
C THR A 257 -0.23 -4.33 -2.37
N LEU A 258 1.08 -4.22 -2.37
CA LEU A 258 1.92 -4.67 -3.46
C LEU A 258 1.78 -6.20 -3.66
N ARG A 259 1.27 -6.63 -4.82
CA ARG A 259 1.17 -8.04 -5.22
C ARG A 259 2.20 -8.40 -6.29
N GLY A 260 3.44 -7.90 -6.16
CA GLY A 260 4.53 -8.07 -7.14
C GLY A 260 4.20 -7.50 -8.55
N LYS A 261 5.14 -7.35 -9.50
CA LYS A 261 6.56 -6.99 -9.38
C LYS A 261 6.67 -5.48 -9.10
N THR A 262 7.73 -5.05 -8.45
CA THR A 262 8.14 -3.65 -8.44
C THR A 262 9.63 -3.49 -8.63
N TRP A 263 9.96 -2.37 -9.26
CA TRP A 263 11.23 -1.67 -9.28
C TRP A 263 12.12 -1.99 -8.07
N ASP A 264 13.19 -2.72 -8.34
CA ASP A 264 14.37 -2.78 -7.48
C ASP A 264 15.51 -2.14 -8.27
N PRO A 265 16.10 -1.02 -7.82
CA PRO A 265 17.30 -0.47 -8.43
C PRO A 265 18.48 -1.47 -8.43
N LYS A 266 18.41 -2.55 -7.63
CA LYS A 266 19.39 -3.65 -7.58
C LYS A 266 19.01 -4.88 -8.41
N GLY A 267 17.89 -4.86 -9.14
CA GLY A 267 17.54 -5.85 -10.17
C GLY A 267 16.98 -7.19 -9.68
N LEU A 268 16.51 -7.31 -8.44
CA LEU A 268 15.73 -8.46 -7.95
C LEU A 268 14.30 -8.01 -7.69
N ALA A 269 13.33 -8.49 -8.49
CA ALA A 269 11.92 -8.25 -8.19
C ALA A 269 11.61 -8.75 -6.76
N PRO A 270 11.29 -7.87 -5.80
CA PRO A 270 11.16 -8.27 -4.41
C PRO A 270 9.96 -9.21 -4.28
N LYS A 271 10.16 -10.30 -3.54
CA LYS A 271 9.08 -11.22 -3.21
C LYS A 271 7.97 -10.43 -2.50
N PRO A 272 6.69 -10.59 -2.90
CA PRO A 272 5.60 -9.90 -2.23
C PRO A 272 5.61 -10.19 -0.73
N LEU A 273 5.66 -9.13 0.09
CA LEU A 273 5.64 -9.27 1.55
C LEU A 273 4.24 -9.68 2.00
N LYS A 274 4.16 -10.76 2.79
CA LYS A 274 2.90 -11.22 3.34
C LYS A 274 2.48 -10.34 4.53
N GLY A 275 1.18 -10.17 4.74
CA GLY A 275 0.65 -9.50 5.93
C GLY A 275 0.64 -7.97 5.87
N VAL A 276 1.04 -7.33 4.76
CA VAL A 276 1.02 -5.87 4.61
C VAL A 276 -0.39 -5.28 4.85
N GLY A 277 -1.43 -5.92 4.31
CA GLY A 277 -2.82 -5.48 4.52
C GLY A 277 -3.21 -5.53 6.00
N THR A 278 -2.83 -6.59 6.72
CA THR A 278 -3.05 -6.71 8.16
C THR A 278 -2.28 -5.65 8.94
N PHE A 279 -1.04 -5.36 8.54
CA PHE A 279 -0.21 -4.32 9.14
C PHE A 279 -0.83 -2.93 8.95
N LEU A 280 -1.32 -2.59 7.75
CA LEU A 280 -2.02 -1.34 7.50
C LEU A 280 -3.27 -1.20 8.37
N VAL A 281 -4.11 -2.24 8.46
CA VAL A 281 -5.29 -2.22 9.34
C VAL A 281 -4.91 -2.10 10.82
N ALA A 282 -3.80 -2.72 11.25
CA ALA A 282 -3.27 -2.56 12.61
C ALA A 282 -2.86 -1.12 12.88
N GLY A 283 -2.19 -0.47 11.93
CA GLY A 283 -1.82 0.94 12.00
C GLY A 283 -3.03 1.86 12.12
N VAL A 284 -4.10 1.60 11.35
CA VAL A 284 -5.37 2.35 11.46
C VAL A 284 -6.04 2.12 12.82
N TRP A 285 -6.03 0.88 13.35
CA TRP A 285 -6.56 0.60 14.68
C TRP A 285 -5.78 1.35 15.77
N MET A 286 -4.45 1.33 15.71
CA MET A 286 -3.59 2.06 16.64
C MET A 286 -3.83 3.57 16.54
N LEU A 287 -3.91 4.12 15.33
CA LEU A 287 -4.20 5.53 15.09
C LEU A 287 -5.56 5.93 15.70
N TRP A 288 -6.61 5.13 15.46
CA TRP A 288 -7.92 5.39 16.02
C TRP A 288 -7.90 5.34 17.56
N LYS A 289 -7.37 4.27 18.13
CA LYS A 289 -7.48 4.03 19.57
C LYS A 289 -6.53 4.91 20.39
N ASN A 290 -5.34 5.21 19.86
CA ASN A 290 -4.31 5.95 20.59
C ASN A 290 -4.34 7.45 20.27
N GLU A 291 -4.53 7.86 19.01
CA GLU A 291 -4.41 9.27 18.62
C GLU A 291 -5.78 9.96 18.47
N ILE A 292 -6.82 9.25 18.00
CA ILE A 292 -8.12 9.85 17.66
C ILE A 292 -9.31 9.10 18.29
N PRO A 293 -9.34 8.94 19.63
CA PRO A 293 -10.32 8.08 20.31
C PRO A 293 -11.75 8.64 20.30
N SER A 294 -11.95 9.87 19.82
CA SER A 294 -13.28 10.47 19.67
C SER A 294 -14.12 9.81 18.56
N LEU A 295 -13.48 9.08 17.64
CA LEU A 295 -14.17 8.34 16.58
C LEU A 295 -14.83 7.08 17.14
N LYS A 296 -15.95 6.66 16.56
CA LYS A 296 -16.77 5.58 17.10
C LYS A 296 -16.35 4.19 16.66
N GLU A 297 -15.93 4.02 15.41
CA GLU A 297 -15.57 2.73 14.83
C GLU A 297 -14.76 2.89 13.55
N ILE A 298 -14.14 1.78 13.11
CA ILE A 298 -13.52 1.66 11.79
C ILE A 298 -14.50 0.96 10.86
N VAL A 299 -14.77 1.58 9.71
CA VAL A 299 -15.65 1.05 8.67
C VAL A 299 -14.93 0.96 7.34
N LEU A 300 -15.43 0.11 6.45
CA LEU A 300 -15.03 0.05 5.04
C LEU A 300 -16.15 -0.52 4.19
N ASP A 301 -16.14 -0.21 2.90
CA ASP A 301 -16.94 -0.92 1.91
C ASP A 301 -16.05 -1.94 1.22
N ALA A 302 -16.35 -3.23 1.38
CA ALA A 302 -15.48 -4.29 0.89
C ALA A 302 -15.80 -4.64 -0.56
N GLU A 303 -14.77 -4.77 -1.37
CA GLU A 303 -14.88 -5.50 -2.63
C GLU A 303 -15.11 -6.99 -2.36
N VAL A 304 -15.86 -7.65 -3.25
CA VAL A 304 -16.25 -9.07 -3.11
C VAL A 304 -15.02 -9.97 -2.92
N GLY A 305 -13.90 -9.67 -3.61
CA GLY A 305 -12.67 -10.45 -3.54
C GLY A 305 -11.91 -10.35 -2.21
N ALA A 306 -12.12 -9.29 -1.43
CA ALA A 306 -11.39 -9.03 -0.18
C ALA A 306 -12.19 -9.42 1.09
N ARG A 307 -13.46 -9.85 0.93
CA ARG A 307 -14.35 -10.23 2.04
C ARG A 307 -13.73 -11.18 3.05
N ARG A 308 -13.11 -12.28 2.57
CA ARG A 308 -12.47 -13.29 3.44
C ARG A 308 -11.33 -12.70 4.26
N PHE A 309 -10.57 -11.77 3.68
CA PHE A 309 -9.49 -11.08 4.39
C PHE A 309 -10.05 -10.21 5.52
N TYR A 310 -11.07 -9.38 5.25
CA TYR A 310 -11.66 -8.49 6.24
C TYR A 310 -12.32 -9.27 7.40
N GLU A 311 -13.05 -10.35 7.09
CA GLU A 311 -13.65 -11.22 8.11
C GLU A 311 -12.58 -11.90 8.98
N ALA A 312 -11.46 -12.34 8.38
CA ALA A 312 -10.36 -12.98 9.09
C ALA A 312 -9.65 -12.04 10.08
N VAL A 313 -9.57 -10.73 9.78
CA VAL A 313 -8.95 -9.74 10.68
C VAL A 313 -9.93 -9.17 11.72
N GLY A 314 -11.24 -9.45 11.57
CA GLY A 314 -12.26 -9.16 12.60
C GLY A 314 -13.32 -8.14 12.20
N PHE A 315 -13.43 -7.81 10.92
CA PHE A 315 -14.59 -7.07 10.41
C PHE A 315 -15.83 -7.96 10.34
N GLU A 316 -16.99 -7.37 10.56
CA GLU A 316 -18.29 -8.01 10.39
C GLU A 316 -19.13 -7.20 9.40
N SER A 317 -19.90 -7.91 8.58
CA SER A 317 -20.77 -7.30 7.58
C SER A 317 -21.86 -6.46 8.27
N ARG A 318 -22.11 -5.27 7.72
CA ARG A 318 -23.17 -4.34 8.07
C ARG A 318 -23.87 -3.92 6.79
N GLY A 319 -25.00 -4.57 6.50
CA GLY A 319 -25.76 -4.34 5.27
C GLY A 319 -25.17 -5.10 4.08
N LEU A 320 -25.36 -4.57 2.86
CA LEU A 320 -25.03 -5.28 1.62
C LEU A 320 -23.52 -5.33 1.32
N SER A 321 -22.80 -4.22 1.53
CA SER A 321 -21.38 -4.09 1.20
C SER A 321 -20.51 -3.50 2.32
N GLY A 322 -21.13 -2.94 3.35
CA GLY A 322 -20.44 -2.29 4.46
C GLY A 322 -19.88 -3.30 5.45
N TYR A 323 -18.74 -2.96 6.04
CA TYR A 323 -18.07 -3.74 7.08
C TYR A 323 -17.66 -2.82 8.23
N VAL A 324 -17.72 -3.35 9.45
CA VAL A 324 -17.27 -2.67 10.66
C VAL A 324 -16.28 -3.55 11.42
N LEU A 325 -15.16 -2.98 11.85
CA LEU A 325 -14.22 -3.69 12.72
C LEU A 325 -14.81 -3.79 14.12
N LYS A 326 -15.32 -4.97 14.48
CA LYS A 326 -15.87 -5.18 15.83
C LYS A 326 -14.76 -5.28 16.86
N ALA A 327 -13.78 -6.12 16.59
CA ALA A 327 -12.62 -6.25 17.44
C ALA A 327 -11.49 -7.02 16.73
N PRO A 328 -10.22 -6.67 16.95
CA PRO A 328 -9.10 -7.27 16.23
C PRO A 328 -8.96 -8.76 16.53
N LYS A 329 -8.81 -9.60 15.50
CA LYS A 329 -8.71 -11.07 15.61
C LYS A 329 -7.46 -11.60 14.93
N GLY A 330 -6.99 -12.77 15.38
CA GLY A 330 -5.91 -13.52 14.74
C GLY A 330 -4.66 -12.68 14.46
N TYR A 331 -4.23 -12.64 13.20
CA TYR A 331 -3.03 -11.91 12.78
C TYR A 331 -3.12 -10.40 12.99
N LEU A 332 -4.33 -9.81 13.01
CA LEU A 332 -4.49 -8.38 13.31
C LEU A 332 -4.13 -8.07 14.75
N LEU A 333 -4.59 -8.90 15.70
CA LEU A 333 -4.23 -8.71 17.10
C LEU A 333 -2.71 -8.86 17.30
N ARG A 334 -2.09 -9.86 16.66
CA ARG A 334 -0.62 -10.00 16.69
C ARG A 334 0.08 -8.74 16.16
N ALA A 335 -0.34 -8.23 15.00
CA ALA A 335 0.27 -7.03 14.42
C ALA A 335 0.13 -5.79 15.32
N ILE A 336 -1.04 -5.61 15.95
CA ILE A 336 -1.27 -4.55 16.95
C ILE A 336 -0.31 -4.71 18.13
N LEU A 337 -0.21 -5.91 18.70
CA LEU A 337 0.70 -6.19 19.82
C LEU A 337 2.15 -5.90 19.46
N THR A 338 2.63 -6.34 18.29
CA THR A 338 3.97 -5.99 17.82
C THR A 338 4.16 -4.48 17.69
N MET A 339 3.15 -3.73 17.19
CA MET A 339 3.24 -2.26 17.13
C MET A 339 3.35 -1.62 18.51
N THR A 340 2.74 -2.22 19.54
CA THR A 340 2.82 -1.70 20.91
C THR A 340 4.21 -1.83 21.54
N HIS A 341 5.06 -2.76 21.04
CA HIS A 341 6.44 -2.94 21.54
C HIS A 341 7.30 -1.70 21.26
N TYR A 342 7.08 -1.07 20.10
CA TYR A 342 7.85 0.09 19.65
C TYR A 342 7.14 1.42 19.94
N CYS A 343 5.93 1.37 20.48
CA CYS A 343 5.15 2.56 20.83
C CYS A 343 5.53 3.02 22.24
N LYS A 344 6.14 4.20 22.37
CA LYS A 344 6.54 4.75 23.68
C LYS A 344 5.32 5.09 24.55
N THR A 345 4.33 5.76 23.97
CA THR A 345 3.14 6.26 24.68
C THR A 345 1.89 5.56 24.18
N LEU A 346 1.31 4.71 25.04
CA LEU A 346 0.05 4.04 24.79
C LEU A 346 -0.97 4.51 25.83
N ARG A 347 -2.15 4.92 25.38
CA ARG A 347 -3.25 5.32 26.28
C ARG A 347 -3.68 4.17 27.17
N GLN A 348 -4.03 4.50 28.42
CA GLN A 348 -4.43 3.50 29.41
C GLN A 348 -5.67 2.71 28.98
N GLU A 349 -6.64 3.37 28.33
CA GLU A 349 -7.85 2.68 27.84
C GLU A 349 -7.52 1.63 26.76
N VAL A 350 -6.47 1.87 25.98
CA VAL A 350 -5.99 0.94 24.94
C VAL A 350 -5.28 -0.25 25.59
N VAL A 351 -4.50 0.00 26.64
CA VAL A 351 -3.87 -1.07 27.44
C VAL A 351 -4.94 -1.98 28.03
N GLU A 352 -5.98 -1.42 28.64
CA GLU A 352 -7.08 -2.19 29.24
C GLU A 352 -7.85 -3.01 28.19
N GLU A 353 -8.20 -2.40 27.05
CA GLU A 353 -8.87 -3.10 25.94
C GLU A 353 -8.04 -4.29 25.42
N LEU A 354 -6.73 -4.11 25.26
CA LEU A 354 -5.82 -5.17 24.83
C LEU A 354 -5.64 -6.26 25.90
N VAL A 355 -5.53 -5.91 27.18
CA VAL A 355 -5.45 -6.88 28.28
C VAL A 355 -6.70 -7.77 28.32
N GLU A 356 -7.89 -7.16 28.28
CA GLU A 356 -9.13 -7.91 28.22
C GLU A 356 -9.16 -8.83 26.99
N ARG A 357 -8.67 -8.31 25.85
CA ARG A 357 -8.66 -9.09 24.63
C ARG A 357 -7.73 -10.29 24.70
N ILE A 358 -6.51 -10.11 25.21
CA ILE A 358 -5.53 -11.19 25.42
C ILE A 358 -6.15 -12.29 26.30
N ILE A 359 -6.77 -11.93 27.42
CA ILE A 359 -7.41 -12.90 28.32
C ILE A 359 -8.53 -13.69 27.61
N ARG A 360 -9.34 -13.01 26.78
CA ARG A 360 -10.42 -13.67 26.01
C ARG A 360 -9.86 -14.63 24.96
N GLU A 361 -8.79 -14.25 24.26
CA GLU A 361 -8.13 -15.09 23.26
C GLU A 361 -7.51 -16.34 23.90
N VAL A 362 -6.78 -16.20 25.00
CA VAL A 362 -6.24 -17.34 25.77
C VAL A 362 -7.37 -18.24 26.27
N LYS A 363 -8.46 -17.68 26.79
CA LYS A 363 -9.64 -18.47 27.18
C LYS A 363 -10.25 -19.21 25.98
N GLY A 364 -10.20 -18.64 24.78
CA GLY A 364 -10.65 -19.24 23.53
C GLY A 364 -9.89 -20.51 23.15
N LEU A 365 -8.58 -20.57 23.43
CA LEU A 365 -7.72 -21.73 23.16
C LEU A 365 -8.13 -23.01 23.90
N ARG A 366 -9.03 -22.93 24.89
CA ARG A 366 -9.62 -24.11 25.54
C ARG A 366 -10.47 -24.96 24.60
N LYS A 367 -10.98 -24.38 23.51
CA LYS A 367 -11.77 -25.11 22.52
C LYS A 367 -10.84 -25.86 21.56
N ARG A 368 -11.10 -27.15 21.34
CA ARG A 368 -10.37 -27.93 20.33
C ARG A 368 -10.79 -27.47 18.93
N ALA A 369 -9.82 -27.24 18.06
CA ALA A 369 -10.05 -26.97 16.65
C ALA A 369 -10.39 -28.29 15.94
N LYS A 370 -11.49 -28.30 15.17
CA LYS A 370 -11.99 -29.51 14.45
C LYS A 370 -11.97 -29.36 12.93
N SER A 371 -11.62 -28.18 12.42
CA SER A 371 -11.61 -27.82 11.00
C SER A 371 -10.34 -27.04 10.69
N GLU A 372 -9.87 -27.08 9.45
CA GLU A 372 -8.69 -26.34 8.99
C GLU A 372 -8.75 -24.85 9.32
N GLU A 373 -9.90 -24.20 9.10
CA GLU A 373 -10.10 -22.79 9.42
C GLU A 373 -9.98 -22.50 10.93
N ALA A 374 -10.45 -23.44 11.77
CA ALA A 374 -10.30 -23.35 13.22
C ALA A 374 -8.86 -23.59 13.68
N LEU A 375 -8.11 -24.45 12.99
CA LEU A 375 -6.69 -24.65 13.23
C LEU A 375 -5.87 -23.42 12.85
N SER A 376 -6.16 -22.81 11.70
CA SER A 376 -5.55 -21.55 11.26
C SER A 376 -5.81 -20.42 12.26
N ARG A 377 -7.07 -20.25 12.71
CA ARG A 377 -7.41 -19.30 13.78
C ARG A 377 -6.66 -19.60 15.08
N ARG A 378 -6.59 -20.87 15.50
CA ARG A 378 -5.84 -21.27 16.69
C ARG A 378 -4.36 -20.89 16.58
N ARG A 379 -3.72 -21.17 15.43
CA ARG A 379 -2.32 -20.80 15.16
C ARG A 379 -2.12 -19.29 15.26
N ALA A 380 -3.00 -18.50 14.67
CA ALA A 380 -2.94 -17.05 14.76
C ALA A 380 -3.08 -16.54 16.20
N THR A 381 -3.99 -17.12 17.00
CA THR A 381 -4.13 -16.79 18.42
C THR A 381 -2.88 -17.16 19.22
N ILE A 382 -2.28 -18.34 18.99
CA ILE A 382 -1.03 -18.75 19.65
C ILE A 382 0.09 -17.75 19.34
N LEU A 383 0.26 -17.36 18.08
CA LEU A 383 1.28 -16.37 17.68
C LEU A 383 1.03 -15.00 18.34
N ALA A 384 -0.22 -14.56 18.48
CA ALA A 384 -0.54 -13.32 19.18
C ALA A 384 -0.19 -13.39 20.67
N VAL A 385 -0.47 -14.52 21.33
CA VAL A 385 -0.15 -14.74 22.74
C VAL A 385 1.37 -14.81 22.95
N GLN A 386 2.10 -15.46 22.04
CA GLN A 386 3.57 -15.49 22.07
C GLN A 386 4.17 -14.09 21.91
N GLU A 387 3.55 -13.23 21.11
CA GLU A 387 3.98 -11.84 20.96
C GLU A 387 3.94 -11.11 22.32
N CYS A 388 2.92 -11.35 23.16
CA CYS A 388 2.84 -10.78 24.51
C CYS A 388 3.94 -11.26 25.47
N LEU A 389 4.64 -12.35 25.16
CA LEU A 389 5.67 -12.96 26.00
C LEU A 389 7.09 -12.63 25.50
N ARG A 390 7.23 -11.82 24.44
CA ARG A 390 8.52 -11.36 23.96
C ARG A 390 9.19 -10.39 24.96
N PRO A 391 10.53 -10.29 24.98
CA PRO A 391 11.24 -9.36 25.86
C PRO A 391 10.81 -7.90 25.69
N GLU A 392 10.42 -7.50 24.48
CA GLU A 392 9.99 -6.14 24.14
C GLU A 392 8.51 -5.88 24.48
N ALA A 393 7.77 -6.90 24.93
CA ALA A 393 6.36 -6.76 25.24
C ALA A 393 6.14 -5.93 26.51
N ARG A 394 5.04 -5.17 26.51
CA ARG A 394 4.64 -4.39 27.68
C ARG A 394 4.32 -5.30 28.87
N PRO A 395 4.74 -4.96 30.11
CA PRO A 395 4.55 -5.80 31.28
C PRO A 395 3.08 -6.18 31.54
N GLU A 396 2.15 -5.28 31.25
CA GLU A 396 0.71 -5.49 31.41
C GLU A 396 0.21 -6.63 30.53
N PHE A 397 0.68 -6.69 29.28
CA PHE A 397 0.31 -7.72 28.30
C PHE A 397 0.95 -9.06 28.65
N SER A 398 2.23 -9.06 29.01
CA SER A 398 2.95 -10.25 29.44
C SER A 398 2.34 -10.87 30.70
N LYS A 399 1.99 -10.04 31.69
CA LYS A 399 1.29 -10.47 32.91
C LYS A 399 -0.08 -11.05 32.59
N ALA A 400 -0.88 -10.38 31.75
CA ALA A 400 -2.21 -10.84 31.37
C ALA A 400 -2.16 -12.20 30.65
N ALA A 401 -1.26 -12.35 29.68
CA ALA A 401 -1.05 -13.59 28.94
C ALA A 401 -0.60 -14.72 29.88
N SER A 402 0.43 -14.48 30.69
CA SER A 402 1.00 -15.47 31.61
C SER A 402 -0.01 -15.95 32.64
N MET A 403 -0.72 -15.04 33.30
CA MET A 403 -1.75 -15.39 34.29
C MET A 403 -2.91 -16.17 33.66
N ALA A 404 -3.34 -15.79 32.46
CA ALA A 404 -4.42 -16.49 31.76
C ALA A 404 -3.99 -17.91 31.33
N LEU A 405 -2.75 -18.08 30.83
CA LEU A 405 -2.20 -19.38 30.47
C LEU A 405 -2.10 -20.29 31.68
N LEU A 406 -1.53 -19.82 32.80
CA LEU A 406 -1.46 -20.58 34.06
C LEU A 406 -2.85 -20.98 34.57
N LYS A 407 -3.81 -20.06 34.53
CA LYS A 407 -5.20 -20.35 34.93
C LYS A 407 -5.86 -21.46 34.11
N TYR A 408 -5.52 -21.57 32.83
CA TYR A 408 -6.12 -22.55 31.91
C TYR A 408 -5.15 -23.66 31.47
N GLN A 409 -4.00 -23.81 32.12
CA GLN A 409 -2.93 -24.73 31.75
C GLN A 409 -3.42 -26.16 31.49
N LYS A 410 -4.27 -26.69 32.37
CA LYS A 410 -4.83 -28.06 32.24
C LYS A 410 -5.79 -28.23 31.05
N LYS A 411 -6.28 -27.13 30.46
CA LYS A 411 -7.30 -27.11 29.40
C LYS A 411 -6.76 -26.66 28.03
N ILE A 412 -5.51 -26.20 27.98
CA ILE A 412 -4.84 -25.73 26.77
C ILE A 412 -3.58 -26.60 26.61
N PRO A 413 -3.55 -27.54 25.65
CA PRO A 413 -2.43 -28.47 25.47
C PRO A 413 -1.06 -27.78 25.34
N GLU A 414 -1.00 -26.69 24.58
CA GLU A 414 0.21 -25.95 24.25
C GLU A 414 0.60 -24.93 25.34
N SER A 415 -0.12 -24.87 26.46
CA SER A 415 0.06 -23.79 27.44
C SER A 415 1.46 -23.72 28.03
N LEU A 416 2.08 -24.86 28.31
CA LEU A 416 3.44 -24.91 28.84
C LEU A 416 4.46 -24.53 27.77
N GLU A 417 4.29 -25.04 26.54
CA GLU A 417 5.16 -24.74 25.39
C GLU A 417 5.18 -23.23 25.08
N ILE A 418 4.01 -22.58 25.15
CA ILE A 418 3.89 -21.13 24.96
C ILE A 418 4.62 -20.37 26.06
N LEU A 419 4.51 -20.81 27.33
CA LEU A 419 5.16 -20.15 28.46
C LEU A 419 6.69 -20.33 28.46
N THR A 420 7.20 -21.46 27.96
CA THR A 420 8.65 -21.77 27.96
C THR A 420 9.34 -21.40 26.64
N GLY A 421 8.60 -20.96 25.63
CA GLY A 421 9.14 -20.54 24.33
C GLY A 421 9.67 -21.68 23.45
N HIS A 422 9.40 -22.94 23.79
CA HIS A 422 9.86 -24.12 23.03
C HIS A 422 8.70 -24.71 22.22
N LEU A 423 8.72 -24.54 20.89
CA LEU A 423 7.90 -25.33 19.97
C LEU A 423 8.80 -26.36 19.26
N PRO A 424 8.34 -27.61 19.04
CA PRO A 424 9.04 -28.54 18.17
C PRO A 424 9.13 -27.93 16.76
N LYS A 425 10.30 -28.04 16.12
CA LYS A 425 10.45 -27.76 14.68
C LYS A 425 9.40 -28.58 13.93
N GLU A 426 8.67 -27.96 13.01
CA GLU A 426 7.77 -28.68 12.09
C GLU A 426 8.52 -29.87 11.47
N PRO A 427 7.96 -31.09 11.46
CA PRO A 427 8.52 -32.14 10.63
C PRO A 427 8.34 -31.72 9.17
N VAL A 428 9.47 -31.54 8.48
CA VAL A 428 9.50 -31.44 7.03
C VAL A 428 9.09 -32.81 6.50
N GLU A 429 7.81 -33.01 6.21
CA GLU A 429 7.38 -34.13 5.38
C GLU A 429 7.94 -33.89 3.97
N HIS A 430 9.09 -34.49 3.71
CA HIS A 430 9.55 -34.75 2.36
C HIS A 430 8.52 -35.65 1.67
N ALA A 431 7.59 -35.06 0.93
CA ALA A 431 6.82 -35.78 -0.07
C ALA A 431 7.73 -36.08 -1.27
N ALA A 432 8.68 -37.01 -1.08
CA ALA A 432 9.22 -37.80 -2.16
C ALA A 432 8.17 -38.87 -2.53
N GLY A 433 7.15 -38.45 -3.26
CA GLY A 433 6.14 -39.31 -3.85
C GLY A 433 6.54 -39.67 -5.27
N SER A 434 7.33 -40.73 -5.40
CA SER A 434 7.54 -41.47 -6.64
C SER A 434 6.21 -41.82 -7.31
N TYR A 435 6.01 -41.41 -8.56
CA TYR A 435 5.11 -42.09 -9.48
C TYR A 435 5.77 -42.21 -10.85
N ARG A 436 5.82 -43.48 -11.28
CA ARG A 436 6.14 -43.95 -12.63
C ARG A 436 5.16 -43.41 -13.66
#